data_AF-A0ABD0T9J1-F1
#
_entry.id   AF-A0ABD0T9J1-F1
#
_cell.length_a   1.000
_cell.length_b   1.000
_cell.length_c   1.000
_cell.angle_alpha   90.00
_cell.angle_beta   90.00
_cell.angle_gamma   90.00
#
_symmetry.space_group_name_H-M   'P 1'
#
loop_
_entity.id
_entity.type
_entity.pdbx_description
1 polymer ?
#
loop_
_entity_poly.entity_id
_entity_poly.type
_entity_poly.pdbx_seq_one_letter_code
_entity_poly.pdbx_strand_id
1 'polypeptide(L)'
;MRASGRAAWCWALFTVAACHLAAPRRLYCERADVAWRAYRAPAAFEARVQSLAKDAATVQVRRVLRRQGHWPREDSVIRLKLPPQEPLECTGRFEVPLQNRRDYIVFAERRGHSAVALGPPLRKKKNLLRRIRAVYKPGYSSPARVSEMTSVRTTRGARVRLECKASARPPPRIAWYKDGKPVAEIALRRFRVQKFRRRSVLVIRHARYEDSARYECRAQGAVGPVAVAAANVSVMTPSTSPPDTSSVGAPCPMPDPSSYCLNGGTCLYFEPVREQACKCPEGFNGQRCENKDVSNRSSKGDPLW
;
A
#
# COMPACT_ATOMS: atom_id res chain seq x y z
N MET A 1 -46.47 26.01 3.78
CA MET A 1 -45.42 26.57 4.67
C MET A 1 -45.40 25.76 5.96
N ARG A 2 -44.19 25.53 6.47
CA ARG A 2 -43.76 24.75 7.64
C ARG A 2 -44.78 24.51 8.76
N ALA A 3 -44.84 23.25 9.22
CA ALA A 3 -45.00 22.92 10.64
C ALA A 3 -44.15 21.68 10.95
N SER A 4 -43.09 21.89 11.73
CA SER A 4 -42.25 20.87 12.34
C SER A 4 -42.78 20.55 13.75
N GLY A 5 -42.85 19.27 14.11
CA GLY A 5 -43.13 18.90 15.49
C GLY A 5 -43.09 17.39 15.79
N ARG A 6 -42.02 17.01 16.51
CA ARG A 6 -41.92 15.94 17.52
C ARG A 6 -41.64 14.50 17.08
N ALA A 7 -40.38 14.13 17.37
CA ALA A 7 -39.90 12.93 18.07
C ALA A 7 -40.82 11.69 18.12
N ALA A 8 -40.33 10.60 17.53
CA ALA A 8 -40.63 9.24 17.98
C ALA A 8 -39.31 8.47 18.07
N TRP A 9 -38.94 8.09 19.29
CA TRP A 9 -37.90 7.13 19.57
C TRP A 9 -38.42 5.75 19.19
N CYS A 10 -37.78 5.09 18.23
CA CYS A 10 -37.96 3.66 17.99
C CYS A 10 -36.61 2.98 18.17
N TRP A 11 -36.42 2.36 19.34
CA TRP A 11 -35.49 1.26 19.51
C TRP A 11 -36.04 0.06 18.75
N ALA A 12 -35.38 -0.33 17.67
CA ALA A 12 -35.53 -1.64 17.07
C ALA A 12 -34.19 -2.06 16.46
N LEU A 13 -33.54 -2.98 17.17
CA LEU A 13 -32.50 -3.85 16.63
C LEU A 13 -33.08 -4.60 15.43
N PHE A 14 -32.41 -4.56 14.28
CA PHE A 14 -32.10 -5.70 13.40
C PHE A 14 -31.37 -5.17 12.17
N THR A 15 -30.11 -5.61 12.02
CA THR A 15 -29.38 -5.85 10.77
C THR A 15 -29.83 -5.10 9.51
N VAL A 16 -28.98 -4.21 9.01
CA VAL A 16 -28.42 -4.16 7.63
C VAL A 16 -27.81 -2.77 7.38
N ALA A 17 -26.58 -2.78 6.87
CA ALA A 17 -25.94 -1.69 6.11
C ALA A 17 -25.76 -0.32 6.78
N ALA A 18 -24.62 -0.16 7.45
CA ALA A 18 -23.79 1.02 7.22
C ALA A 18 -22.45 0.55 6.64
N CYS A 19 -22.51 0.06 5.40
CA CYS A 19 -21.33 -0.09 4.57
C CYS A 19 -20.81 1.33 4.30
N HIS A 20 -19.96 1.85 5.19
CA HIS A 20 -19.07 2.96 4.87
C HIS A 20 -18.02 2.44 3.88
N LEU A 21 -18.47 2.19 2.65
CA LEU A 21 -17.62 1.99 1.49
C LEU A 21 -16.93 3.31 1.22
N ALA A 22 -15.76 3.47 1.84
CA ALA A 22 -14.76 4.41 1.38
C ALA A 22 -14.56 4.19 -0.13
N ALA A 23 -14.95 5.17 -0.93
CA ALA A 23 -14.73 5.22 -2.38
C ALA A 23 -13.26 4.91 -2.73
N PRO A 24 -12.98 4.32 -3.90
CA PRO A 24 -12.09 3.19 -3.98
C PRO A 24 -10.63 3.60 -3.84
N ARG A 25 -9.94 2.95 -2.90
CA ARG A 25 -8.50 2.74 -3.00
C ARG A 25 -8.26 2.13 -4.39
N ARG A 26 -7.37 2.71 -5.21
CA ARG A 26 -7.00 2.18 -6.53
C ARG A 26 -6.50 0.74 -6.39
N LEU A 27 -7.43 -0.21 -6.43
CA LEU A 27 -7.18 -1.64 -6.41
C LEU A 27 -6.69 -2.00 -7.80
N TYR A 28 -5.48 -2.55 -7.87
CA TYR A 28 -4.98 -3.20 -9.07
C TYR A 28 -5.91 -4.37 -9.38
N CYS A 29 -6.70 -4.22 -10.44
CA CYS A 29 -7.71 -5.19 -10.79
C CYS A 29 -7.20 -6.17 -11.82
N GLU A 30 -7.23 -7.43 -11.46
CA GLU A 30 -6.84 -8.50 -12.37
C GLU A 30 -7.74 -8.59 -13.60
N ARG A 31 -9.02 -8.17 -13.49
CA ARG A 31 -9.96 -8.11 -14.62
C ARG A 31 -9.61 -7.01 -15.64
N ALA A 32 -8.85 -6.00 -15.22
CA ALA A 32 -8.34 -4.92 -16.07
C ALA A 32 -6.93 -5.21 -16.65
N ASP A 33 -6.15 -6.12 -16.05
CA ASP A 33 -4.86 -6.51 -16.61
C ASP A 33 -5.04 -7.53 -17.74
N VAL A 34 -5.04 -7.00 -18.97
CA VAL A 34 -5.12 -7.74 -20.23
C VAL A 34 -4.14 -8.91 -20.29
N ALA A 35 -2.92 -8.78 -19.77
CA ALA A 35 -1.92 -9.84 -19.86
C ALA A 35 -2.27 -11.03 -18.95
N TRP A 36 -2.76 -10.78 -17.75
CA TRP A 36 -3.25 -11.82 -16.85
C TRP A 36 -4.53 -12.48 -17.36
N ARG A 37 -5.44 -11.70 -17.94
CA ARG A 37 -6.67 -12.21 -18.54
C ARG A 37 -6.37 -13.12 -19.74
N ALA A 38 -5.45 -12.68 -20.62
CA ALA A 38 -4.93 -13.48 -21.72
C ALA A 38 -4.22 -14.76 -21.24
N TYR A 39 -3.44 -14.69 -20.17
CA TYR A 39 -2.67 -15.84 -19.69
C TYR A 39 -3.56 -16.94 -19.11
N ARG A 40 -4.63 -16.57 -18.39
CA ARG A 40 -5.59 -17.51 -17.80
C ARG A 40 -6.60 -18.04 -18.80
N ALA A 41 -6.93 -17.26 -19.83
CA ALA A 41 -7.94 -17.64 -20.80
C ALA A 41 -7.46 -18.80 -21.69
N PRO A 42 -8.18 -19.93 -21.73
CA PRO A 42 -7.87 -21.07 -22.59
C PRO A 42 -7.71 -20.67 -24.08
N ALA A 43 -8.50 -19.70 -24.53
CA ALA A 43 -8.32 -19.04 -25.81
C ALA A 43 -8.71 -17.55 -25.75
N ALA A 44 -8.17 -16.80 -26.70
CA ALA A 44 -8.66 -15.51 -27.10
C ALA A 44 -8.97 -15.54 -28.60
N PHE A 45 -9.92 -14.74 -29.06
CA PHE A 45 -10.16 -14.61 -30.49
C PHE A 45 -10.50 -13.18 -30.88
N GLU A 46 -10.13 -12.85 -32.11
CA GLU A 46 -10.61 -11.68 -32.80
C GLU A 46 -12.04 -11.99 -33.26
N ALA A 47 -13.01 -11.18 -32.85
CA ALA A 47 -14.42 -11.41 -33.14
C ALA A 47 -15.05 -10.13 -33.69
N ARG A 48 -15.82 -10.25 -34.77
CA ARG A 48 -16.65 -9.17 -35.29
C ARG A 48 -18.07 -9.32 -34.77
N VAL A 49 -18.57 -8.30 -34.10
CA VAL A 49 -19.95 -8.30 -33.61
C VAL A 49 -20.92 -8.21 -34.78
N GLN A 50 -21.84 -9.16 -34.87
CA GLN A 50 -22.92 -9.17 -35.87
C GLN A 50 -24.21 -8.62 -35.25
N SER A 51 -24.58 -9.11 -34.07
CA SER A 51 -25.74 -8.63 -33.31
C SER A 51 -25.49 -8.69 -31.80
N LEU A 52 -26.26 -7.91 -31.06
CA LEU A 52 -26.17 -7.78 -29.60
C LEU A 52 -27.52 -8.12 -28.97
N ALA A 53 -27.46 -8.82 -27.85
CA ALA A 53 -28.56 -9.07 -26.93
C ALA A 53 -28.17 -8.55 -25.53
N LYS A 54 -29.10 -8.62 -24.57
CA LYS A 54 -28.89 -8.11 -23.21
C LYS A 54 -27.66 -8.72 -22.51
N ASP A 55 -27.46 -10.03 -22.67
CA ASP A 55 -26.45 -10.84 -21.98
C ASP A 55 -25.55 -11.64 -22.94
N ALA A 56 -25.68 -11.39 -24.25
CA ALA A 56 -25.00 -12.16 -25.27
C ALA A 56 -24.68 -11.31 -26.51
N ALA A 57 -23.71 -11.77 -27.30
CA ALA A 57 -23.41 -11.22 -28.61
C ALA A 57 -23.26 -12.36 -29.63
N THR A 58 -23.84 -12.21 -30.81
CA THR A 58 -23.49 -13.07 -31.94
C THR A 58 -22.28 -12.47 -32.63
N VAL A 59 -21.23 -13.26 -32.76
CA VAL A 59 -19.94 -12.80 -33.29
C VAL A 59 -19.42 -13.73 -34.37
N GLN A 60 -18.84 -13.15 -35.42
CA GLN A 60 -18.05 -13.87 -36.40
C GLN A 60 -16.60 -13.96 -35.92
N VAL A 61 -16.07 -15.16 -35.77
CA VAL A 61 -14.68 -15.41 -35.38
C VAL A 61 -13.78 -15.07 -36.57
N ARG A 62 -12.84 -14.14 -36.40
CA ARG A 62 -11.90 -13.73 -37.44
C ARG A 62 -10.53 -14.39 -37.31
N ARG A 63 -10.12 -14.69 -36.08
CA ARG A 63 -8.86 -15.36 -35.77
C ARG A 63 -8.90 -15.94 -34.38
N VAL A 64 -8.32 -17.13 -34.19
CA VAL A 64 -8.22 -17.79 -32.89
C VAL A 64 -6.78 -17.80 -32.38
N LEU A 65 -6.58 -17.29 -31.16
CA LEU A 65 -5.37 -17.39 -30.37
C LEU A 65 -5.63 -18.43 -29.27
N ARG A 66 -5.24 -19.67 -29.52
CA ARG A 66 -5.51 -20.80 -28.60
C ARG A 66 -4.28 -21.15 -27.79
N ARG A 67 -4.51 -21.57 -26.54
CA ARG A 67 -3.51 -22.24 -25.73
C ARG A 67 -3.79 -23.75 -25.65
N GLN A 68 -5.06 -24.14 -25.55
CA GLN A 68 -5.48 -25.54 -25.41
C GLN A 68 -6.94 -25.73 -25.88
N GLY A 69 -7.31 -26.95 -26.30
CA GLY A 69 -8.70 -27.34 -26.56
C GLY A 69 -9.22 -27.10 -27.99
N HIS A 70 -10.43 -27.61 -28.26
CA HIS A 70 -11.10 -27.46 -29.56
C HIS A 70 -11.97 -26.20 -29.57
N TRP A 71 -11.66 -25.28 -30.47
CA TRP A 71 -12.28 -23.96 -30.60
C TRP A 71 -12.96 -23.79 -31.95
N PRO A 72 -13.93 -22.86 -32.07
CA PRO A 72 -14.56 -22.55 -33.35
C PRO A 72 -13.52 -22.25 -34.43
N ARG A 73 -13.82 -22.64 -35.68
CA ARG A 73 -12.95 -22.36 -36.81
C ARG A 73 -12.99 -20.86 -37.14
N GLU A 74 -11.98 -20.39 -37.85
CA GLU A 74 -12.04 -19.04 -38.42
C GLU A 74 -13.28 -18.92 -39.32
N ASP A 75 -13.84 -17.71 -39.37
CA ASP A 75 -15.10 -17.31 -39.99
C ASP A 75 -16.39 -17.96 -39.45
N SER A 76 -16.29 -18.85 -38.46
CA SER A 76 -17.48 -19.39 -37.77
C SER A 76 -18.26 -18.29 -37.04
N VAL A 77 -19.59 -18.37 -37.09
CA VAL A 77 -20.49 -17.51 -36.31
C VAL A 77 -20.87 -18.23 -35.03
N ILE A 78 -20.66 -17.58 -33.88
CA ILE A 78 -20.94 -18.15 -32.57
C ILE A 78 -21.74 -17.18 -31.70
N ARG A 79 -22.57 -17.74 -30.81
CA ARG A 79 -23.19 -16.99 -29.73
C ARG A 79 -22.25 -16.96 -28.52
N LEU A 80 -21.81 -15.75 -28.15
CA LEU A 80 -20.94 -15.48 -27.02
C LEU A 80 -21.78 -14.99 -25.84
N LYS A 81 -21.75 -15.70 -24.71
CA LYS A 81 -22.32 -15.18 -23.46
C LYS A 81 -21.40 -14.10 -22.89
N LEU A 82 -21.95 -12.93 -22.62
CA LEU A 82 -21.22 -11.81 -22.03
C LEU A 82 -21.28 -11.90 -20.50
N PRO A 83 -20.24 -11.47 -19.78
CA PRO A 83 -20.32 -11.37 -18.32
C PRO A 83 -21.41 -10.35 -17.94
N PRO A 84 -22.03 -10.51 -16.75
CA PRO A 84 -22.94 -9.50 -16.22
C PRO A 84 -22.24 -8.13 -16.19
N GLN A 85 -22.96 -7.08 -16.57
CA GLN A 85 -22.50 -5.68 -16.63
C GLN A 85 -22.36 -5.05 -15.24
N GLU A 86 -22.07 -5.84 -14.20
CA GLU A 86 -21.81 -5.30 -12.88
C GLU A 86 -20.64 -4.32 -12.96
N PRO A 87 -20.74 -3.12 -12.33
CA PRO A 87 -19.64 -2.18 -12.33
C PRO A 87 -18.42 -2.88 -11.73
N LEU A 88 -17.42 -3.13 -12.56
CA LEU A 88 -16.12 -3.58 -12.09
C LEU A 88 -15.68 -2.53 -11.05
N GLU A 89 -15.70 -2.88 -9.76
CA GLU A 89 -15.28 -2.02 -8.62
C GLU A 89 -13.84 -1.46 -8.78
N CYS A 90 -13.17 -1.97 -9.78
CA CYS A 90 -11.88 -1.60 -10.28
C CYS A 90 -11.91 -0.31 -11.10
N THR A 91 -11.57 0.81 -10.48
CA THR A 91 -11.35 2.10 -11.14
C THR A 91 -10.31 1.98 -12.27
N GLY A 92 -10.73 1.77 -13.51
CA GLY A 92 -9.80 1.47 -14.60
C GLY A 92 -10.44 1.39 -15.98
N ARG A 93 -10.94 2.52 -16.48
CA ARG A 93 -11.31 2.77 -17.89
C ARG A 93 -12.29 1.79 -18.54
N PHE A 94 -13.56 2.21 -18.53
CA PHE A 94 -14.50 2.19 -19.66
C PHE A 94 -14.49 0.92 -20.53
N GLU A 95 -15.43 0.03 -20.21
CA GLU A 95 -16.08 -0.79 -21.22
C GLU A 95 -16.69 0.17 -22.25
N VAL A 96 -16.21 0.11 -23.49
CA VAL A 96 -16.95 0.76 -24.58
C VAL A 96 -18.13 -0.17 -24.85
N PRO A 97 -19.38 0.33 -24.89
CA PRO A 97 -20.51 -0.51 -25.27
C PRO A 97 -20.17 -1.17 -26.60
N LEU A 98 -20.44 -2.48 -26.69
CA LEU A 98 -20.20 -3.21 -27.91
C LEU A 98 -20.98 -2.54 -29.04
N GLN A 99 -20.36 -2.52 -30.22
CA GLN A 99 -20.92 -1.88 -31.41
C GLN A 99 -21.00 -2.93 -32.50
N ASN A 100 -22.13 -2.95 -33.22
CA ASN A 100 -22.30 -3.80 -34.38
C ASN A 100 -21.23 -3.50 -35.44
N ARG A 101 -20.83 -4.54 -36.18
CA ARG A 101 -19.84 -4.50 -37.26
C ARG A 101 -18.43 -4.01 -36.85
N ARG A 102 -18.11 -4.02 -35.56
CA ARG A 102 -16.76 -3.70 -35.05
C ARG A 102 -16.03 -4.96 -34.59
N ASP A 103 -14.70 -4.92 -34.70
CA ASP A 103 -13.82 -5.99 -34.26
C ASP A 103 -13.41 -5.80 -32.78
N TYR A 104 -13.51 -6.88 -32.01
CA TYR A 104 -13.13 -6.96 -30.60
C TYR A 104 -12.18 -8.14 -30.37
N ILE A 105 -11.48 -8.09 -29.26
CA ILE A 105 -10.68 -9.18 -28.72
C ILE A 105 -11.45 -9.74 -27.54
N VAL A 106 -11.84 -11.00 -27.65
CA VAL A 106 -12.59 -11.73 -26.64
C VAL A 106 -11.65 -12.74 -26.02
N PHE A 107 -11.56 -12.76 -24.70
CA PHE A 107 -10.97 -13.87 -23.96
C PHE A 107 -12.11 -14.81 -23.60
N ALA A 108 -11.99 -16.10 -23.88
CA ALA A 108 -13.11 -17.01 -23.75
C ALA A 108 -12.75 -18.30 -23.03
N GLU A 109 -13.73 -18.81 -22.31
CA GLU A 109 -13.78 -20.15 -21.75
C GLU A 109 -14.94 -20.90 -22.40
N ARG A 110 -14.76 -22.19 -22.64
CA ARG A 110 -15.83 -23.06 -23.16
C ARG A 110 -16.61 -23.60 -21.96
N ARG A 111 -17.94 -23.45 -21.98
CA ARG A 111 -18.87 -24.06 -21.00
C ARG A 111 -19.92 -24.87 -21.75
N GLY A 112 -19.75 -26.18 -21.77
CA GLY A 112 -20.56 -27.10 -22.57
C GLY A 112 -20.42 -26.80 -24.08
N HIS A 113 -21.55 -26.46 -24.72
CA HIS A 113 -21.61 -26.06 -26.14
C HIS A 113 -21.48 -24.54 -26.36
N SER A 114 -21.39 -23.73 -25.30
CA SER A 114 -21.33 -22.27 -25.39
C SER A 114 -19.93 -21.73 -25.10
N ALA A 115 -19.59 -20.60 -25.73
CA ALA A 115 -18.43 -19.79 -25.36
C ALA A 115 -18.86 -18.67 -24.39
N VAL A 116 -18.10 -18.48 -23.32
CA VAL A 116 -18.33 -17.45 -22.31
C VAL A 116 -17.15 -16.49 -22.27
N ALA A 117 -17.42 -15.19 -22.36
CA ALA A 117 -16.39 -14.18 -22.29
C ALA A 117 -15.84 -14.02 -20.87
N LEU A 118 -14.52 -14.15 -20.72
CA LEU A 118 -13.78 -13.91 -19.49
C LEU A 118 -13.55 -12.41 -19.31
N GLY A 119 -14.61 -11.72 -18.92
CA GLY A 119 -14.65 -10.27 -18.79
C GLY A 119 -15.01 -9.56 -20.10
N PRO A 120 -15.09 -8.22 -20.07
CA PRO A 120 -15.59 -7.42 -21.18
C PRO A 120 -14.71 -7.54 -22.43
N PRO A 121 -15.29 -7.70 -23.64
CA PRO A 121 -14.50 -7.68 -24.87
C PRO A 121 -13.77 -6.35 -25.06
N LEU A 122 -12.55 -6.40 -25.61
CA LEU A 122 -11.72 -5.21 -25.80
C LEU A 122 -11.75 -4.77 -27.24
N ARG A 123 -11.97 -3.48 -27.52
CA ARG A 123 -11.90 -2.96 -28.90
C ARG A 123 -10.54 -3.29 -29.53
N LYS A 124 -10.56 -3.91 -30.72
CA LYS A 124 -9.34 -4.31 -31.40
C LYS A 124 -8.47 -3.09 -31.74
N LYS A 125 -7.21 -3.14 -31.31
CA LYS A 125 -6.15 -2.18 -31.66
C LYS A 125 -4.89 -2.96 -32.03
N LYS A 126 -4.15 -2.54 -33.07
CA LYS A 126 -2.93 -3.25 -33.55
C LYS A 126 -1.93 -3.52 -32.40
N ASN A 127 -1.63 -2.51 -31.59
CA ASN A 127 -0.70 -2.64 -30.45
C ASN A 127 -1.20 -3.56 -29.33
N LEU A 128 -2.50 -3.55 -29.06
CA LEU A 128 -3.11 -4.43 -28.05
C LEU A 128 -3.04 -5.90 -28.51
N LEU A 129 -3.40 -6.15 -29.76
CA LEU A 129 -3.39 -7.46 -30.38
C LEU A 129 -1.98 -8.07 -30.41
N ARG A 130 -0.97 -7.27 -30.77
CA ARG A 130 0.44 -7.70 -30.71
C ARG A 130 0.85 -8.17 -29.31
N ARG A 131 0.45 -7.45 -28.27
CA ARG A 131 0.72 -7.81 -26.86
C ARG A 131 0.01 -9.09 -26.44
N ILE A 132 -1.25 -9.29 -26.86
CA ILE A 132 -2.03 -10.48 -26.53
C ILE A 132 -1.47 -11.71 -27.25
N ARG A 133 -1.14 -11.60 -28.55
CA ARG A 133 -0.50 -12.69 -29.30
C ARG A 133 0.78 -13.18 -28.63
N ALA A 134 1.59 -12.27 -28.09
CA ALA A 134 2.79 -12.65 -27.36
C ALA A 134 2.49 -13.53 -26.12
N VAL A 135 1.36 -13.32 -25.44
CA VAL A 135 0.96 -14.11 -24.26
C VAL A 135 0.70 -15.58 -24.62
N TYR A 136 0.19 -15.85 -25.81
CA TYR A 136 -0.12 -17.21 -26.27
C TYR A 136 1.08 -17.93 -26.91
N LYS A 137 2.24 -17.29 -27.04
CA LYS A 137 3.46 -17.96 -27.53
C LYS A 137 4.03 -18.89 -26.45
N PRO A 138 4.62 -20.05 -26.82
CA PRO A 138 5.39 -20.88 -25.90
C PRO A 138 6.49 -20.07 -25.20
N GLY A 139 6.77 -20.39 -23.93
CA GLY A 139 7.81 -19.70 -23.15
C GLY A 139 7.49 -18.24 -22.79
N TYR A 140 6.24 -17.78 -22.93
CA TYR A 140 5.88 -16.42 -22.55
C TYR A 140 6.07 -16.13 -21.05
N SER A 141 5.68 -17.08 -20.19
CA SER A 141 5.69 -16.90 -18.74
C SER A 141 7.09 -16.95 -18.15
N SER A 142 7.32 -16.16 -17.12
CA SER A 142 8.55 -16.20 -16.34
C SER A 142 8.24 -16.10 -14.85
N PRO A 143 9.05 -16.72 -13.98
CA PRO A 143 8.88 -16.57 -12.55
C PRO A 143 9.06 -15.12 -12.12
N ALA A 144 8.48 -14.78 -10.96
CA ALA A 144 8.70 -13.47 -10.38
C ALA A 144 10.13 -13.36 -9.84
N ARG A 145 10.72 -12.19 -10.01
CA ARG A 145 11.98 -11.78 -9.39
C ARG A 145 11.78 -10.41 -8.79
N VAL A 146 12.32 -10.20 -7.60
CA VAL A 146 12.30 -8.92 -6.89
C VAL A 146 13.73 -8.41 -6.77
N SER A 147 13.90 -7.10 -6.88
CA SER A 147 15.16 -6.45 -6.55
C SER A 147 15.29 -6.34 -5.03
N GLU A 148 16.53 -6.29 -4.56
CA GLU A 148 16.83 -5.99 -3.16
C GLU A 148 16.19 -4.68 -2.73
N MET A 149 15.80 -4.63 -1.46
CA MET A 149 15.18 -3.46 -0.84
C MET A 149 16.14 -2.86 0.18
N THR A 150 16.21 -1.54 0.21
CA THR A 150 17.09 -0.81 1.13
C THR A 150 16.39 -0.61 2.47
N SER A 151 17.07 -0.98 3.56
CA SER A 151 16.63 -0.67 4.92
C SER A 151 16.69 0.84 5.18
N VAL A 152 15.74 1.36 5.95
CA VAL A 152 15.59 2.80 6.19
C VAL A 152 15.69 3.09 7.68
N ARG A 153 16.60 3.98 8.06
CA ARG A 153 16.65 4.60 9.38
C ARG A 153 16.04 5.99 9.29
N THR A 154 15.14 6.34 10.20
CA THR A 154 14.39 7.60 10.16
C THR A 154 14.00 8.07 11.55
N THR A 155 13.47 9.27 11.67
CA THR A 155 12.97 9.83 12.94
C THR A 155 11.44 9.84 12.99
N ARG A 156 10.88 9.95 14.19
CA ARG A 156 9.43 10.06 14.39
C ARG A 156 8.85 11.23 13.58
N GLY A 157 7.70 11.01 12.96
CA GLY A 157 6.98 12.01 12.15
C GLY A 157 7.45 12.11 10.70
N ALA A 158 8.62 11.58 10.36
CA ALA A 158 9.16 11.59 9.00
C ALA A 158 8.33 10.73 8.03
N ARG A 159 8.49 11.00 6.73
CA ARG A 159 7.86 10.23 5.64
C ARG A 159 8.81 9.13 5.16
N VAL A 160 8.41 7.87 5.32
CA VAL A 160 9.17 6.71 4.82
C VAL A 160 8.64 6.27 3.46
N ARG A 161 9.56 5.88 2.57
CA ARG A 161 9.24 5.32 1.25
C ARG A 161 10.05 4.04 1.05
N LEU A 162 9.36 2.91 0.92
CA LEU A 162 9.95 1.64 0.50
C LEU A 162 9.56 1.37 -0.95
N GLU A 163 10.54 1.13 -1.80
CA GLU A 163 10.32 0.78 -3.20
C GLU A 163 10.65 -0.69 -3.43
N CYS A 164 9.74 -1.39 -4.11
CA CYS A 164 9.96 -2.74 -4.57
C CYS A 164 9.83 -2.79 -6.09
N LYS A 165 10.91 -3.18 -6.76
CA LYS A 165 10.93 -3.45 -8.20
C LYS A 165 10.81 -4.94 -8.40
N ALA A 166 9.87 -5.36 -9.25
CA ALA A 166 9.65 -6.77 -9.55
C ALA A 166 9.44 -7.00 -11.04
N SER A 167 9.98 -8.11 -11.53
CA SER A 167 9.88 -8.52 -12.93
C SER A 167 9.27 -9.92 -13.04
N ALA A 168 8.34 -10.08 -13.98
CA ALA A 168 7.72 -11.35 -14.35
C ALA A 168 6.98 -11.17 -15.69
N ARG A 169 6.56 -12.29 -16.29
CA ARG A 169 5.63 -12.33 -17.42
C ARG A 169 4.49 -13.31 -17.10
N PRO A 170 3.20 -12.88 -17.17
CA PRO A 170 2.72 -11.49 -17.09
C PRO A 170 3.33 -10.69 -15.93
N PRO A 171 3.20 -9.35 -15.91
CA PRO A 171 3.75 -8.54 -14.81
C PRO A 171 3.28 -9.03 -13.43
N PRO A 172 4.16 -9.07 -12.42
CA PRO A 172 3.88 -9.76 -11.17
C PRO A 172 2.87 -8.98 -10.32
N ARG A 173 2.16 -9.69 -9.45
CA ARG A 173 1.26 -9.10 -8.45
C ARG A 173 2.04 -8.86 -7.18
N ILE A 174 2.10 -7.61 -6.75
CA ILE A 174 2.92 -7.21 -5.59
C ILE A 174 2.03 -6.90 -4.39
N ALA A 175 2.36 -7.51 -3.25
CA ALA A 175 1.75 -7.28 -1.95
C ALA A 175 2.83 -6.90 -0.92
N TRP A 176 2.42 -6.10 0.08
CA TRP A 176 3.30 -5.59 1.13
C TRP A 176 2.90 -6.19 2.47
N TYR A 177 3.90 -6.55 3.27
CA TYR A 177 3.74 -7.13 4.59
C TYR A 177 4.60 -6.37 5.61
N LYS A 178 4.12 -6.27 6.84
CA LYS A 178 4.84 -5.75 8.02
C LYS A 178 4.81 -6.85 9.07
N ASP A 179 5.98 -7.35 9.47
CA ASP A 179 6.13 -8.46 10.43
C ASP A 179 5.22 -9.65 10.09
N GLY A 180 5.20 -10.03 8.82
CA GLY A 180 4.39 -11.14 8.31
C GLY A 180 2.89 -10.84 8.12
N LYS A 181 2.39 -9.68 8.55
CA LYS A 181 0.97 -9.29 8.38
C LYS A 181 0.75 -8.43 7.13
N PRO A 182 -0.27 -8.70 6.30
CA PRO A 182 -0.58 -7.88 5.13
C PRO A 182 -0.84 -6.42 5.49
N VAL A 183 -0.12 -5.49 4.87
CA VAL A 183 -0.30 -4.04 5.10
C VAL A 183 -1.74 -3.58 4.77
N ALA A 184 -2.42 -4.28 3.87
CA ALA A 184 -3.82 -3.99 3.52
C ALA A 184 -4.79 -4.22 4.70
N GLU A 185 -4.51 -5.22 5.55
CA GLU A 185 -5.35 -5.61 6.70
C GLU A 185 -5.08 -4.73 7.92
N ILE A 186 -3.87 -4.21 8.07
CA ILE A 186 -3.50 -3.31 9.17
C ILE A 186 -4.22 -1.93 9.05
N ALA A 187 -4.84 -1.64 7.90
CA ALA A 187 -5.81 -0.56 7.66
C ALA A 187 -5.45 0.87 8.15
N LEU A 188 -4.16 1.19 8.36
CA LEU A 188 -3.76 2.52 8.84
C LEU A 188 -3.90 3.58 7.74
N ARG A 189 -4.65 4.66 8.00
CA ARG A 189 -4.76 5.83 7.10
C ARG A 189 -3.40 6.44 6.70
N ARG A 190 -2.35 6.21 7.50
CA ARG A 190 -0.98 6.70 7.25
C ARG A 190 -0.22 5.91 6.18
N PHE A 191 -0.63 4.67 5.90
CA PHE A 191 0.02 3.77 4.94
C PHE A 191 -0.64 3.90 3.58
N ARG A 192 0.17 4.07 2.53
CA ARG A 192 -0.31 4.18 1.15
C ARG A 192 0.56 3.35 0.23
N VAL A 193 -0.06 2.37 -0.42
CA VAL A 193 0.59 1.57 -1.48
C VAL A 193 0.28 2.19 -2.85
N GLN A 194 1.32 2.48 -3.61
CA GLN A 194 1.23 2.95 -5.00
C GLN A 194 1.69 1.83 -5.92
N LYS A 195 0.76 1.29 -6.72
CA LYS A 195 1.02 0.16 -7.61
C LYS A 195 1.31 0.62 -9.04
N PHE A 196 2.37 0.09 -9.62
CA PHE A 196 2.75 0.24 -11.02
C PHE A 196 3.00 -1.15 -11.63
N ARG A 197 3.17 -1.22 -12.95
CA ARG A 197 3.28 -2.51 -13.67
C ARG A 197 4.41 -3.42 -13.19
N ARG A 198 5.55 -2.88 -12.79
CA ARG A 198 6.76 -3.62 -12.35
C ARG A 198 7.39 -3.03 -11.09
N ARG A 199 6.63 -2.19 -10.40
CA ARG A 199 7.10 -1.42 -9.26
C ARG A 199 5.93 -1.22 -8.30
N SER A 200 6.19 -1.32 -7.02
CA SER A 200 5.25 -0.95 -5.97
C SER A 200 5.98 -0.07 -4.97
N VAL A 201 5.33 0.97 -4.47
CA VAL A 201 5.92 1.88 -3.47
C VAL A 201 5.00 1.92 -2.26
N LEU A 202 5.51 1.51 -1.10
CA LEU A 202 4.85 1.72 0.18
C LEU A 202 5.30 3.04 0.78
N VAL A 203 4.34 3.91 1.10
CA VAL A 203 4.59 5.21 1.74
C VAL A 203 3.96 5.21 3.13
N ILE A 204 4.76 5.52 4.15
CA ILE A 204 4.32 5.78 5.51
C ILE A 204 4.43 7.28 5.73
N ARG A 205 3.30 7.98 5.91
CA ARG A 205 3.29 9.46 5.90
C ARG A 205 3.88 10.11 7.15
N HIS A 206 3.65 9.52 8.32
CA HIS A 206 4.11 10.03 9.61
C HIS A 206 4.62 8.87 10.45
N ALA A 207 5.92 8.58 10.39
CA ALA A 207 6.52 7.43 11.05
C ALA A 207 6.31 7.46 12.58
N ARG A 208 5.99 6.31 13.17
CA ARG A 208 5.87 6.08 14.61
C ARG A 208 6.86 5.01 15.05
N TYR A 209 7.21 4.95 16.34
CA TYR A 209 8.10 3.91 16.86
C TYR A 209 7.62 2.49 16.54
N GLU A 210 6.30 2.27 16.63
CA GLU A 210 5.62 1.02 16.24
C GLU A 210 5.78 0.67 14.75
N ASP A 211 6.11 1.63 13.88
CA ASP A 211 6.38 1.37 12.47
C ASP A 211 7.76 0.74 12.25
N SER A 212 8.61 0.67 13.29
CA SER A 212 9.87 -0.07 13.25
C SER A 212 9.59 -1.56 13.17
N ALA A 213 9.94 -2.17 12.04
CA ALA A 213 9.50 -3.51 11.69
C ALA A 213 10.29 -4.03 10.49
N ARG A 214 10.17 -5.34 10.24
CA ARG A 214 10.61 -5.96 8.99
C ARG A 214 9.48 -5.85 7.95
N TYR A 215 9.75 -5.14 6.87
CA TYR A 215 8.83 -4.96 5.76
C TYR A 215 9.20 -5.89 4.63
N GLU A 216 8.21 -6.60 4.09
CA GLU A 216 8.41 -7.51 2.96
C GLU A 216 7.57 -7.08 1.76
N CYS A 217 8.21 -7.06 0.61
CA CYS A 217 7.55 -7.07 -0.68
C CYS A 217 7.47 -8.49 -1.19
N ARG A 218 6.25 -9.01 -1.39
CA ARG A 218 6.00 -10.34 -1.96
C ARG A 218 5.42 -10.18 -3.35
N ALA A 219 6.11 -10.73 -4.36
CA ALA A 219 5.75 -10.67 -5.76
C ALA A 219 5.34 -12.06 -6.28
N GLN A 220 4.08 -12.21 -6.65
CA GLN A 220 3.53 -13.42 -7.26
C GLN A 220 3.65 -13.37 -8.79
N GLY A 221 4.37 -14.33 -9.35
CA GLY A 221 4.46 -14.59 -10.79
C GLY A 221 3.35 -15.54 -11.26
N ALA A 222 3.26 -15.77 -12.57
CA ALA A 222 2.35 -16.78 -13.14
C ALA A 222 2.87 -18.22 -13.02
N VAL A 223 4.17 -18.37 -12.78
CA VAL A 223 4.88 -19.63 -12.57
C VAL A 223 5.93 -19.41 -11.49
N GLY A 224 6.40 -20.50 -10.89
CA GLY A 224 7.41 -20.47 -9.84
C GLY A 224 6.90 -19.94 -8.49
N PRO A 225 7.76 -19.97 -7.46
CA PRO A 225 7.41 -19.53 -6.12
C PRO A 225 7.22 -18.02 -6.03
N VAL A 226 6.62 -17.56 -4.92
CA VAL A 226 6.54 -16.14 -4.58
C VAL A 226 7.95 -15.61 -4.33
N ALA A 227 8.32 -14.54 -5.03
CA ALA A 227 9.59 -13.86 -4.81
C ALA A 227 9.45 -12.83 -3.67
N VAL A 228 10.39 -12.80 -2.74
CA VAL A 228 10.32 -11.96 -1.52
C VAL A 228 11.57 -11.11 -1.39
N ALA A 229 11.39 -9.82 -1.16
CA ALA A 229 12.44 -8.89 -0.77
C ALA A 229 12.05 -8.26 0.57
N ALA A 230 13.02 -8.07 1.46
CA ALA A 230 12.79 -7.54 2.79
C ALA A 230 13.68 -6.32 3.05
N ALA A 231 13.17 -5.38 3.85
CA ALA A 231 13.92 -4.26 4.38
C ALA A 231 13.48 -3.96 5.81
N ASN A 232 14.41 -3.54 6.65
CA ASN A 232 14.10 -3.09 8.00
C ASN A 232 13.83 -1.59 7.98
N VAL A 233 12.76 -1.16 8.63
CA VAL A 233 12.57 0.25 8.96
C VAL A 233 12.84 0.42 10.44
N SER A 234 13.66 1.41 10.79
CA SER A 234 14.00 1.74 12.18
C SER A 234 13.67 3.21 12.42
N VAL A 235 12.69 3.47 13.29
CA VAL A 235 12.29 4.82 13.69
C VAL A 235 13.00 5.15 15.00
N MET A 236 14.03 5.98 14.90
CA MET A 236 14.87 6.40 16.01
C MET A 236 14.18 7.51 16.80
N THR A 237 14.44 7.51 18.11
CA THR A 237 14.36 8.73 18.90
C THR A 237 15.42 9.70 18.35
N PRO A 238 15.14 11.00 18.22
CA PRO A 238 16.21 11.96 18.05
C PRO A 238 17.17 11.75 19.21
N SER A 239 18.41 11.36 18.90
CA SER A 239 19.47 11.34 19.89
C SER A 239 19.79 12.79 20.22
N THR A 240 19.16 13.33 21.25
CA THR A 240 19.88 14.24 22.14
C THR A 240 20.97 13.39 22.78
N SER A 241 22.09 13.22 22.07
CA SER A 241 23.33 13.02 22.81
C SER A 241 23.39 14.19 23.79
N PRO A 242 23.54 13.98 25.10
CA PRO A 242 23.98 15.08 25.94
C PRO A 242 25.21 15.68 25.25
N PRO A 243 25.31 17.00 25.08
CA PRO A 243 26.51 17.61 24.52
C PRO A 243 27.70 16.99 25.24
N ASP A 244 28.69 16.54 24.49
CA ASP A 244 29.94 16.00 25.03
C ASP A 244 30.33 16.85 26.24
N THR A 245 30.47 16.21 27.40
CA THR A 245 30.80 16.81 28.70
C THR A 245 32.18 17.47 28.73
N SER A 246 32.75 17.78 27.57
CA SER A 246 33.99 18.52 27.36
C SER A 246 33.77 19.94 26.80
N SER A 247 32.53 20.34 26.48
CA SER A 247 32.23 21.76 26.28
C SER A 247 31.89 22.41 27.63
N VAL A 248 32.83 23.16 28.20
CA VAL A 248 32.55 24.04 29.33
C VAL A 248 31.60 25.13 28.81
N GLY A 249 30.31 25.04 29.13
CA GLY A 249 29.33 26.05 28.74
C GLY A 249 29.73 27.44 29.26
N ALA A 250 29.46 28.48 28.48
CA ALA A 250 29.76 29.86 28.89
C ALA A 250 28.77 30.32 29.98
N PRO A 251 29.11 31.30 30.83
CA PRO A 251 28.13 31.93 31.71
C PRO A 251 26.96 32.50 30.91
N CYS A 252 25.73 32.31 31.39
CA CYS A 252 24.53 32.78 30.70
C CYS A 252 24.51 34.32 30.56
N PRO A 253 24.12 34.88 29.40
CA PRO A 253 24.16 36.33 29.12
C PRO A 253 23.00 37.13 29.76
N MET A 254 22.47 36.69 30.92
CA MET A 254 21.32 37.34 31.56
C MET A 254 21.75 38.43 32.56
N PRO A 255 21.01 39.56 32.66
CA PRO A 255 21.30 40.64 33.60
C PRO A 255 21.08 40.26 35.08
N ASP A 256 20.42 39.14 35.36
CA ASP A 256 20.27 38.56 36.70
C ASP A 256 20.50 37.02 36.68
N PRO A 257 21.62 36.53 37.24
CA PRO A 257 21.99 35.11 37.28
C PRO A 257 21.02 34.20 38.06
N SER A 258 20.17 34.77 38.91
CA SER A 258 19.36 34.01 39.89
C SER A 258 18.02 33.48 39.36
N SER A 259 17.62 33.84 38.14
CA SER A 259 16.26 33.56 37.64
C SER A 259 16.09 32.19 36.97
N TYR A 260 17.14 31.63 36.37
CA TYR A 260 17.03 30.36 35.63
C TYR A 260 17.35 29.15 36.51
N CYS A 261 18.48 29.14 37.21
CA CYS A 261 18.86 28.04 38.10
C CYS A 261 18.45 28.34 39.55
N LEU A 262 17.68 27.44 40.15
CA LEU A 262 17.19 27.57 41.52
C LEU A 262 18.24 27.06 42.52
N ASN A 263 18.03 27.35 43.81
CA ASN A 263 18.81 26.79 44.92
C ASN A 263 20.34 26.97 44.79
N GLY A 264 20.80 28.08 44.19
CA GLY A 264 22.23 28.37 44.03
C GLY A 264 22.89 27.63 42.85
N GLY A 265 22.12 27.10 41.91
CA GLY A 265 22.65 26.51 40.67
C GLY A 265 23.40 27.51 39.78
N THR A 266 24.45 27.05 39.10
CA THR A 266 25.20 27.87 38.13
C THR A 266 24.62 27.69 36.72
N CYS A 267 24.24 28.79 36.07
CA CYS A 267 23.71 28.78 34.70
C CYS A 267 24.84 28.69 33.66
N LEU A 268 24.70 27.75 32.73
CA LEU A 268 25.59 27.53 31.60
C LEU A 268 24.81 27.68 30.27
N TYR A 269 25.37 28.39 29.31
CA TYR A 269 24.80 28.61 27.99
C TYR A 269 25.68 27.99 26.90
N PHE A 270 25.04 27.24 26.01
CA PHE A 270 25.69 26.54 24.90
C PHE A 270 25.30 27.18 23.58
N GLU A 271 26.11 28.14 23.12
CA GLU A 271 25.91 28.88 21.86
C GLU A 271 25.60 27.99 20.64
N PRO A 272 26.26 26.83 20.42
CA PRO A 272 26.03 25.99 19.24
C PRO A 272 24.60 25.44 19.12
N VAL A 273 23.92 25.25 20.25
CA VAL A 273 22.55 24.71 20.32
C VAL A 273 21.54 25.72 20.86
N ARG A 274 21.99 26.89 21.32
CA ARG A 274 21.19 27.95 21.95
C ARG A 274 20.36 27.43 23.14
N GLU A 275 20.95 26.55 23.93
CA GLU A 275 20.32 25.95 25.12
C GLU A 275 21.00 26.43 26.41
N GLN A 276 20.20 26.53 27.48
CA GLN A 276 20.64 26.86 28.84
C GLN A 276 20.52 25.62 29.73
N ALA A 277 21.54 25.34 30.54
CA ALA A 277 21.55 24.25 31.52
C ALA A 277 22.03 24.73 32.89
N CYS A 278 21.69 23.99 33.94
CA CYS A 278 22.10 24.30 35.31
C CYS A 278 23.09 23.26 35.85
N LYS A 279 24.18 23.74 36.44
CA LYS A 279 25.05 22.92 37.30
C LYS A 279 24.56 23.07 38.75
N CYS A 280 24.02 21.99 39.31
CA CYS A 280 23.44 22.02 40.65
C CYS A 280 24.50 21.87 41.75
N PRO A 281 24.33 22.59 42.88
CA PRO A 281 25.14 22.36 44.07
C PRO A 281 24.76 21.02 44.72
N GLU A 282 25.62 20.54 45.62
CA GLU A 282 25.39 19.29 46.34
C GLU A 282 24.04 19.31 47.09
N GLY A 283 23.33 18.18 47.02
CA GLY A 283 22.01 18.04 47.64
C GLY A 283 20.84 18.59 46.81
N PHE A 284 21.08 19.02 45.56
CA PHE A 284 20.02 19.42 44.62
C PHE A 284 20.18 18.75 43.25
N ASN A 285 19.06 18.41 42.61
CA ASN A 285 18.99 17.87 41.25
C ASN A 285 17.78 18.43 40.47
N GLY A 286 17.64 18.04 39.20
CA GLY A 286 16.62 18.57 38.29
C GLY A 286 17.20 19.45 37.20
N GLN A 287 16.38 19.84 36.22
CA GLN A 287 16.86 20.63 35.06
C GLN A 287 17.26 22.06 35.46
N ARG A 288 16.67 22.57 36.55
CA ARG A 288 16.87 23.89 37.11
C ARG A 288 17.28 23.83 38.59
N CYS A 289 17.73 22.68 39.09
CA CYS A 289 18.07 22.43 40.50
C CYS A 289 16.88 22.59 41.46
N GLU A 290 15.67 22.29 40.97
CA GLU A 290 14.40 22.45 41.68
C GLU A 290 14.15 21.39 42.76
N ASN A 291 14.80 20.23 42.68
CA ASN A 291 14.57 19.11 43.57
C ASN A 291 15.69 19.00 44.60
N LYS A 292 15.34 18.75 45.87
CA LYS A 292 16.32 18.38 46.90
C LYS A 292 16.65 16.90 46.79
N ASP A 293 17.92 16.58 46.67
CA ASP A 293 18.40 15.20 46.61
C ASP A 293 18.34 14.55 47.99
N VAL A 294 17.43 13.61 48.18
CA VAL A 294 17.14 12.97 49.50
C VAL A 294 18.07 11.77 49.75
N SER A 295 19.03 11.53 48.86
CA SER A 295 19.93 10.36 48.90
C SER A 295 21.03 10.39 49.95
N ASN A 296 21.11 11.43 50.81
CA ASN A 296 22.02 11.46 51.96
C ASN A 296 21.29 11.68 53.29
N ARG A 297 20.45 10.71 53.69
CA ARG A 297 20.15 10.43 55.11
C ARG A 297 20.76 9.08 55.46
N SER A 298 22.06 9.03 55.75
CA SER A 298 22.68 8.00 56.61
C SER A 298 24.16 8.30 56.80
N SER A 299 24.49 9.12 57.80
CA SER A 299 25.76 9.03 58.56
C SER A 299 25.80 10.09 59.66
N LYS A 300 25.10 9.81 60.77
CA LYS A 300 25.55 10.14 62.12
C LYS A 300 24.81 9.20 63.07
N GLY A 301 25.49 8.11 63.43
CA GLY A 301 25.12 7.34 64.60
C GLY A 301 25.61 8.10 65.82
N ASP A 302 24.67 8.56 66.65
CA ASP A 302 24.96 8.88 68.03
C ASP A 302 24.54 7.65 68.86
N PRO A 303 25.42 7.03 69.66
CA PRO A 303 24.97 6.08 70.65
C PRO A 303 24.48 6.84 71.89
N LEU A 304 23.24 6.53 72.25
CA LEU A 304 22.74 6.62 73.62
C LEU A 304 23.63 5.76 74.51
N TRP A 305 24.28 6.37 75.51
CA TRP A 305 24.19 6.14 76.97
C TRP A 305 25.16 7.10 77.66
#